data_AF-A0A8J5I6M7-F1
#
_entry.id   AF-A0A8J5I6M7-F1
#
_cell.length_a   1.000
_cell.length_b   1.000
_cell.length_c   1.000
_cell.angle_alpha   90.00
_cell.angle_beta   90.00
_cell.angle_gamma   90.00
#
_symmetry.space_group_name_H-M   'P 1'
#
loop_
_entity.id
_entity.type
_entity.pdbx_description
1 polymer ?
#
loop_
_entity_poly.entity_id
_entity_poly.type
_entity_poly.pdbx_seq_one_letter_code
_entity_poly.pdbx_strand_id
1 'polypeptide(L)'
;MGVPTIKAPCEAETQCVALCKSDKVFAVASKDMDTLTFGAPRFLRHLMDSSSKKISMMEFEVSKVLEELRLTMDQFIDLCILSGCDYCDSIKGRAIREA
;
A
#
# COMPACT_ATOMS: atom_id res chain seq x y z
N MET A 1 24.67 -12.02 -4.23
CA MET A 1 23.28 -12.41 -4.54
C MET A 1 22.89 -11.69 -5.82
N GLY A 2 22.69 -12.39 -6.93
CA GLY A 2 22.41 -11.81 -8.27
C GLY A 2 20.98 -11.27 -8.43
N VAL A 3 20.48 -10.55 -7.42
CA VAL A 3 19.13 -9.99 -7.41
C VAL A 3 19.18 -8.60 -8.06
N PRO A 4 18.34 -8.32 -9.08
CA PRO A 4 18.29 -7.01 -9.69
C PRO A 4 17.75 -5.98 -8.70
N THR A 5 18.46 -4.85 -8.56
CA THR A 5 18.02 -3.71 -7.75
C THR A 5 17.80 -2.51 -8.65
N ILE A 6 16.78 -1.72 -8.34
CA ILE A 6 16.46 -0.49 -9.06
C ILE A 6 16.52 0.63 -8.01
N LYS A 7 17.24 1.70 -8.33
CA LYS A 7 17.27 2.89 -7.48
C LYS A 7 16.07 3.79 -7.84
N ALA A 8 15.14 3.93 -6.90
CA ALA A 8 14.02 4.85 -7.07
C ALA A 8 14.51 6.31 -7.01
N PRO A 9 13.86 7.23 -7.76
CA PRO A 9 14.21 8.65 -7.76
C PRO A 9 13.79 9.36 -6.45
N CYS A 10 12.77 8.85 -5.78
CA CYS A 10 12.26 9.36 -4.50
C CYS A 10 11.87 8.17 -3.63
N GLU A 11 10.58 7.92 -3.43
CA GLU A 11 10.09 6.79 -2.66
C GLU A 11 10.14 5.47 -3.44
N ALA A 12 10.64 4.43 -2.78
CA ALA A 12 10.73 3.09 -3.35
C ALA A 12 9.34 2.51 -3.64
N GLU A 13 8.36 2.83 -2.81
CA GLU A 13 6.99 2.34 -2.89
C GLU A 13 6.31 2.82 -4.16
N THR A 14 6.36 4.12 -4.42
CA THR A 14 5.83 4.75 -5.64
C THR A 14 6.45 4.14 -6.90
N GLN A 15 7.75 3.87 -6.88
CA GLN A 15 8.43 3.21 -8.00
C GLN A 15 7.95 1.77 -8.19
N CYS A 16 7.77 1.00 -7.11
CA CYS A 16 7.23 -0.35 -7.16
C CYS A 16 5.79 -0.36 -7.70
N VAL A 17 4.95 0.59 -7.28
CA VAL A 17 3.59 0.76 -7.79
C VAL A 17 3.60 1.07 -9.29
N ALA A 18 4.45 1.99 -9.74
CA ALA A 18 4.57 2.32 -11.16
C ALA A 18 5.00 1.10 -12.00
N LEU A 19 5.91 0.27 -11.48
CA LEU A 19 6.30 -0.99 -12.12
C LEU A 19 5.15 -1.99 -12.17
N CYS A 20 4.35 -2.06 -11.11
CA CYS A 20 3.19 -2.96 -11.03
C CYS A 20 2.08 -2.52 -11.98
N LYS A 21 1.84 -1.20 -12.10
CA LYS A 21 0.92 -0.61 -13.09
C LYS A 21 1.39 -0.79 -14.54
N SER A 22 2.70 -0.97 -14.74
CA SER A 22 3.28 -1.23 -16.06
C SER A 22 3.37 -2.72 -16.39
N ASP A 23 2.72 -3.60 -15.61
CA ASP A 23 2.74 -5.06 -15.75
C ASP A 23 4.15 -5.69 -15.73
N LYS A 24 5.15 -4.99 -15.17
CA LYS A 24 6.53 -5.51 -15.07
C LYS A 24 6.73 -6.40 -13.84
N VAL A 25 5.89 -6.24 -12.82
CA VAL A 25 5.92 -6.99 -11.57
C VAL A 25 4.52 -7.41 -11.18
N PHE A 26 4.38 -8.56 -10.52
CA PHE A 26 3.08 -9.14 -10.18
C PHE A 26 2.39 -8.42 -9.02
N ALA A 27 3.15 -8.06 -7.98
CA ALA A 27 2.64 -7.39 -6.80
C ALA A 27 3.77 -6.64 -6.08
N VAL A 28 3.39 -5.65 -5.28
CA VAL A 28 4.32 -4.92 -4.40
C VAL A 28 4.28 -5.54 -3.01
N ALA A 29 5.44 -5.91 -2.48
CA ALA A 29 5.56 -6.39 -1.12
C ALA A 29 6.16 -5.30 -0.22
N SER A 30 5.34 -4.71 0.65
CA SER A 30 5.78 -3.74 1.66
C SER A 30 5.09 -4.03 2.99
N LYS A 31 5.57 -3.41 4.07
CA LYS A 31 4.88 -3.41 5.36
C LYS A 31 3.90 -2.24 5.45
N ASP A 32 4.20 -1.17 4.72
CA ASP A 32 3.50 0.10 4.75
C ASP A 32 2.32 0.07 3.78
N MET A 33 1.15 0.47 4.28
CA MET A 33 -0.12 0.41 3.53
C MET A 33 -0.28 1.60 2.60
N ASP A 34 0.65 2.56 2.63
CA ASP A 34 0.63 3.74 1.76
C ASP A 34 0.81 3.36 0.29
N THR A 35 1.42 2.21 -0.01
CA THR A 35 1.42 1.62 -1.36
C THR A 35 0.03 1.45 -1.97
N LEU A 36 -1.01 1.20 -1.16
CA LEU A 36 -2.39 1.09 -1.64
C LEU A 36 -2.94 2.44 -2.09
N THR A 37 -2.57 3.53 -1.41
CA THR A 37 -3.04 4.89 -1.76
C THR A 37 -2.45 5.38 -3.08
N PHE A 38 -1.21 4.97 -3.38
CA PHE A 38 -0.60 5.17 -4.71
C PHE A 38 -1.29 4.37 -5.83
N GLY A 39 -2.19 3.44 -5.48
CA GLY A 39 -2.94 2.62 -6.41
C GLY A 39 -2.18 1.40 -6.90
N ALA A 40 -1.43 0.72 -6.02
CA ALA A 40 -0.87 -0.60 -6.33
C ALA A 40 -2.02 -1.57 -6.67
N PRO A 41 -2.05 -2.20 -7.86
CA PRO A 41 -3.14 -3.12 -8.19
C PRO A 41 -3.16 -4.33 -7.25
N ARG A 42 -1.98 -4.84 -6.86
CA ARG A 42 -1.80 -5.95 -5.92
C ARG A 42 -0.74 -5.63 -4.89
N PHE A 43 -1.09 -5.82 -3.63
CA PHE A 43 -0.22 -5.56 -2.48
C PHE A 43 -0.10 -6.81 -1.60
N LEU A 44 1.12 -7.14 -1.21
CA LEU A 44 1.45 -8.30 -0.40
C LEU A 44 2.04 -7.87 0.94
N ARG A 45 1.38 -8.25 2.02
CA ARG A 45 1.87 -8.01 3.39
C ARG A 45 2.47 -9.29 3.98
N HIS A 46 3.51 -9.11 4.79
CA HIS A 46 4.22 -10.19 5.50
C HIS A 46 5.01 -11.17 4.62
N LEU A 47 5.35 -10.78 3.38
CA LEU A 47 6.18 -11.63 2.49
C LEU A 47 7.62 -11.81 3.02
N MET A 48 8.20 -10.75 3.58
CA MET A 48 9.59 -10.74 4.08
C MET A 48 9.71 -10.96 5.59
N ASP A 49 8.61 -11.33 6.27
CA ASP A 49 8.67 -11.58 7.71
C ASP A 49 9.37 -12.92 7.97
N SER A 50 10.67 -12.85 8.27
CA SER A 50 11.51 -14.02 8.55
C SER A 50 11.36 -14.53 9.98
N SER A 51 10.47 -13.93 10.78
CA SER A 51 10.25 -14.40 12.15
C SER A 51 9.40 -15.66 12.11
N SER A 52 9.75 -16.64 12.94
CA SER A 52 9.13 -17.96 13.10
C SER A 52 7.65 -17.96 13.55
N LYS A 53 6.89 -16.91 13.25
CA LYS A 53 5.44 -16.81 13.37
C LYS A 53 4.86 -17.09 11.99
N LYS A 54 4.02 -18.13 11.89
CA LYS A 54 3.19 -18.43 10.71
C LYS A 54 2.15 -17.32 10.50
N ILE A 55 2.58 -16.12 10.17
CA ILE A 55 1.67 -15.07 9.71
C ILE A 55 1.40 -15.40 8.26
N SER A 56 0.16 -15.76 7.96
CA SER A 56 -0.27 -16.03 6.59
C SER A 56 -0.04 -14.79 5.73
N MET A 57 0.58 -14.97 4.56
CA MET A 57 0.70 -13.92 3.56
C MET A 57 -0.69 -13.33 3.29
N MET A 58 -0.82 -12.01 3.45
CA MET A 58 -2.06 -11.32 3.13
C MET A 58 -1.90 -10.63 1.79
N GLU A 59 -2.78 -10.96 0.85
CA GLU A 59 -2.88 -10.32 -0.45
C GLU A 59 -4.07 -9.36 -0.44
N PHE A 60 -3.81 -8.12 -0.83
CA PHE A 60 -4.80 -7.08 -0.98
C PHE A 60 -4.84 -6.66 -2.45
N GLU A 61 -6.03 -6.71 -3.04
CA GLU A 61 -6.28 -6.20 -4.37
C GLU A 61 -7.08 -4.91 -4.25
N VAL A 62 -6.53 -3.81 -4.75
CA VAL A 62 -7.16 -2.49 -4.60
C VAL A 62 -8.56 -2.47 -5.20
N SER A 63 -8.77 -3.16 -6.33
CA SER A 63 -10.10 -3.28 -6.95
C SER A 63 -11.16 -3.85 -6.00
N LYS A 64 -10.81 -4.89 -5.23
CA LYS A 64 -11.73 -5.50 -4.25
C LYS A 64 -11.99 -4.57 -3.07
N VAL A 65 -10.95 -3.89 -2.58
CA VAL A 65 -11.06 -2.94 -1.47
C VAL A 65 -11.98 -1.77 -1.85
N LEU A 66 -11.81 -1.22 -3.05
CA LEU A 66 -12.67 -0.15 -3.56
C LEU A 66 -14.11 -0.62 -3.77
N GLU A 67 -14.31 -1.86 -4.25
CA GLU A 67 -15.64 -2.43 -4.45
C GLU A 67 -16.38 -2.65 -3.12
N GLU A 68 -15.70 -3.19 -2.10
CA GLU A 68 -16.29 -3.39 -0.77
C GLU A 68 -16.63 -2.07 -0.08
N LEU A 69 -15.74 -1.07 -0.19
CA LEU A 69 -15.97 0.25 0.39
C LEU A 69 -16.92 1.12 -0.47
N ARG A 70 -17.18 0.72 -1.72
CA ARG A 70 -17.91 1.50 -2.74
C ARG A 70 -17.38 2.93 -2.91
N LEU A 71 -16.06 3.06 -2.85
CA LEU A 71 -15.35 4.33 -2.98
C LEU A 71 -14.60 4.39 -4.31
N THR A 72 -14.39 5.61 -4.81
CA THR A 72 -13.41 5.84 -5.88
C THR A 72 -12.00 5.90 -5.30
N MET A 73 -10.97 5.72 -6.15
CA MET A 73 -9.58 5.88 -5.72
C MET A 73 -9.32 7.24 -5.06
N ASP A 74 -9.93 8.30 -5.58
CA ASP A 74 -9.80 9.66 -5.05
C ASP A 74 -10.38 9.77 -3.64
N GLN A 75 -11.59 9.23 -3.42
CA GLN A 75 -12.21 9.17 -2.09
C GLN A 75 -11.46 8.27 -1.12
N PHE A 76 -10.84 7.20 -1.62
CA PHE A 76 -10.00 6.33 -0.81
C PHE A 76 -8.73 7.04 -0.35
N ILE A 77 -8.10 7.84 -1.23
CA ILE A 77 -6.96 8.69 -0.87
C ILE A 77 -7.39 9.72 0.18
N ASP A 78 -8.52 10.41 -0.01
CA ASP A 78 -9.07 11.33 0.98
C ASP A 78 -9.32 10.64 2.34
N LEU A 79 -9.86 9.43 2.33
CA LEU A 79 -10.07 8.64 3.55
C LEU A 79 -8.75 8.32 4.25
N CYS A 80 -7.70 7.96 3.51
CA CYS A 80 -6.38 7.69 4.06
C CYS A 80 -5.73 8.97 4.62
N ILE A 81 -5.88 10.11 3.93
CA ILE A 81 -5.42 11.41 4.44
C ILE A 81 -6.14 11.75 5.76
N LEU A 82 -7.45 11.55 5.82
CA LEU A 82 -8.26 11.78 7.03
C LEU A 82 -7.91 10.81 8.17
N SER A 83 -7.55 9.57 7.85
CA SER A 83 -7.13 8.55 8.83
C SER A 83 -5.75 8.85 9.43
N GLY A 84 -4.98 9.73 8.79
CA GLY A 84 -3.63 10.09 9.16
C GLY A 84 -2.62 9.49 8.20
N CYS A 85 -2.04 10.34 7.36
CA CYS A 85 -0.92 10.00 6.47
C CYS A 85 0.31 10.83 6.85
N ASP A 86 1.50 10.32 6.54
CA ASP A 86 2.76 11.02 6.86
C ASP A 86 2.98 12.32 6.04
N TYR A 87 2.18 12.54 4.99
CA TYR A 87 2.34 13.69 4.08
C TYR A 87 1.62 14.97 4.51
N CYS A 88 0.61 14.87 5.37
CA CYS A 88 -0.22 16.01 5.78
C CYS A 88 -0.50 15.96 7.29
N ASP A 89 -0.49 17.12 7.95
CA ASP A 89 -0.95 17.22 9.33
C ASP A 89 -2.40 16.75 9.42
N SER A 90 -2.61 15.60 10.07
CA SER A 90 -3.95 15.10 10.35
C SER A 90 -4.73 16.12 11.19
N ILE A 91 -6.01 16.29 10.88
CA ILE A 91 -6.89 17.21 11.61
C ILE A 91 -6.95 16.71 13.07
N LYS A 92 -6.31 17.47 13.99
CA LYS A 92 -6.31 17.21 15.43
C LYS A 92 -7.76 17.01 15.91
N GLY A 93 -8.12 15.77 16.25
CA GLY A 93 -9.38 15.44 16.91
C GLY A 93 -10.35 14.53 16.14
N ARG A 94 -10.04 14.10 14.92
CA ARG A 94 -10.83 13.08 14.18
C ARG A 94 -10.01 11.92 13.63
N ALA A 95 -8.97 11.48 14.36
CA ALA A 95 -8.43 10.16 14.11
C ALA A 95 -9.56 9.15 14.35
N ILE A 96 -9.81 8.27 13.40
CA ILE A 96 -10.80 7.19 13.49
C ILE A 96 -10.30 6.25 14.60
N ARG A 97 -10.66 6.58 15.84
CA ARG A 97 -10.43 5.74 17.00
C ARG A 97 -11.63 4.79 17.04
N GLU A 98 -11.32 3.53 16.79
CA GLU A 98 -12.18 2.35 16.95
C GLU A 98 -13.28 2.18 15.90
N ALA A 99 -12.99 1.29 14.94
CA ALA A 99 -13.93 0.29 14.45
C ALA A 99 -13.23 -1.07 14.51
#